data_AF-A0A9R0Z2Q4-F1
#
_entry.id   AF-A0A9R0Z2Q4-F1
#
_cell.length_a   1.000
_cell.length_b   1.000
_cell.length_c   1.000
_cell.angle_alpha   90.00
_cell.angle_beta   90.00
_cell.angle_gamma   90.00
#
_symmetry.space_group_name_H-M   'P 1'
#
loop_
_entity.id
_entity.type
_entity.pdbx_description
1 polymer ?
#
loop_
_entity_poly.entity_id
_entity_poly.type
_entity_poly.pdbx_seq_one_letter_code
_entity_poly.pdbx_strand_id
1 'polypeptide(L)'
;MATGERPHAVMIPYPAQGHITPMMKLAKLLHARGFHVTFVNNEFNHRRLLRSQSADALRGLPAFQFAAIADGLPPSDREATQDIAELCYSTMTTCLPRFKELIVKLNEEVETSGGALPPVTCVVADSTMSFALAAARELGLRCATLWTASACGFMSYCHYKDLLDRGLFPLKEEAQLSNGYLDTIIDWIPSMPKDLRLRDLPSFVRTTDPDDIMFNFFVHETAAMSQASGVVINTWDELDAPLLDAMSKLLPPVYTVGPLHLTVRNNVSKESPLADIGSNLWKEQDAPLRWLDGQPPHSVLYVNFGSITVMSKEHLLEFAWGLANTGYAFLWNVRPDLVKGDDEAALPPEFFAATEGRSMLSTWCPQEKVLEHEAVGLFLTHSGWNSSLEGICGGVPMVCWPFFAEQQTNCRYKCTEWGIGMEIGEDVRRTEVEAMIREAMAGAKGREMRRRVQELRDSALASARRGRRPPATGEEDEGRSHYRPGFLGRRSKCGGALGVTLCVRNHDLHVDEYDNRQEP
;
A
#
# COMPACT_ATOMS: atom_id res chain seq x y z
N MET A 1 -29.62 -4.36 -11.60
CA MET A 1 -29.84 -2.94 -11.23
C MET A 1 -29.94 -2.14 -12.51
N ALA A 2 -30.98 -1.32 -12.64
CA ALA A 2 -31.02 -0.31 -13.70
C ALA A 2 -29.83 0.66 -13.51
N THR A 3 -29.34 1.28 -14.58
CA THR A 3 -28.13 2.14 -14.56
C THR A 3 -28.25 3.33 -13.60
N GLY A 4 -29.47 3.80 -13.29
CA GLY A 4 -29.74 4.90 -12.37
C GLY A 4 -29.74 4.58 -10.86
N GLU A 5 -29.67 3.31 -10.46
CA GLU A 5 -29.64 2.90 -9.02
C GLU A 5 -28.22 2.50 -8.54
N ARG A 6 -27.26 2.54 -9.46
CA ARG A 6 -25.90 2.05 -9.19
C ARG A 6 -25.13 3.07 -8.33
N PRO A 7 -24.53 2.68 -7.19
CA PRO A 7 -23.69 3.61 -6.44
C PRO A 7 -22.45 3.97 -7.24
N HIS A 8 -22.13 5.26 -7.31
CA HIS A 8 -20.95 5.79 -7.99
C HIS A 8 -19.90 6.22 -6.97
N ALA A 9 -18.73 5.58 -7.00
CA ALA A 9 -17.55 5.92 -6.21
C ALA A 9 -16.52 6.66 -7.06
N VAL A 10 -16.14 7.87 -6.64
CA VAL A 10 -14.98 8.60 -7.17
C VAL A 10 -13.77 8.28 -6.30
N MET A 11 -12.72 7.71 -6.88
CA MET A 11 -11.57 7.17 -6.16
C MET A 11 -10.30 7.93 -6.50
N ILE A 12 -9.59 8.46 -5.51
CA ILE A 12 -8.38 9.27 -5.73
C ILE A 12 -7.21 8.80 -4.85
N PRO A 13 -6.19 8.11 -5.41
CA PRO A 13 -4.98 7.75 -4.69
C PRO A 13 -4.03 8.96 -4.55
N TYR A 14 -3.09 8.88 -3.60
CA TYR A 14 -1.89 9.72 -3.66
C TYR A 14 -1.08 9.36 -4.93
N PRO A 15 -0.47 10.33 -5.65
CA PRO A 15 0.13 10.12 -6.98
C PRO A 15 1.49 9.41 -6.95
N ALA A 16 1.61 8.31 -6.20
CA ALA A 16 2.77 7.42 -6.17
C ALA A 16 2.36 5.95 -6.35
N GLN A 17 3.21 5.15 -7.01
CA GLN A 17 2.93 3.74 -7.36
C GLN A 17 2.40 2.90 -6.18
N GLY A 18 2.99 3.08 -4.98
CA GLY A 18 2.63 2.36 -3.76
C GLY A 18 1.22 2.68 -3.23
N HIS A 19 0.61 3.77 -3.69
CA HIS A 19 -0.74 4.20 -3.33
C HIS A 19 -1.75 3.90 -4.45
N ILE A 20 -1.36 4.12 -5.71
CA ILE A 20 -2.20 3.83 -6.88
C ILE A 20 -2.52 2.34 -6.96
N THR A 21 -1.54 1.46 -6.70
CA THR A 21 -1.71 0.01 -6.79
C THR A 21 -2.78 -0.55 -5.84
N PRO A 22 -2.71 -0.32 -4.51
CA PRO A 22 -3.77 -0.77 -3.60
C PRO A 22 -5.11 -0.08 -3.88
N MET A 23 -5.13 1.20 -4.25
CA MET A 23 -6.39 1.87 -4.62
C MET A 23 -7.04 1.24 -5.85
N MET A 24 -6.25 0.88 -6.87
CA MET A 24 -6.76 0.20 -8.07
C MET A 24 -7.33 -1.18 -7.73
N LYS A 25 -6.65 -1.94 -6.85
CA LYS A 25 -7.16 -3.22 -6.36
C LYS A 25 -8.51 -3.05 -5.64
N LEU A 26 -8.65 -2.03 -4.79
CA LEU A 26 -9.92 -1.70 -4.14
C LEU A 26 -11.00 -1.27 -5.15
N ALA A 27 -10.64 -0.47 -6.15
CA ALA A 27 -11.52 -0.04 -7.22
C ALA A 27 -12.10 -1.23 -8.00
N LYS A 28 -11.26 -2.22 -8.34
CA LYS A 28 -11.68 -3.47 -8.97
C LYS A 28 -12.68 -4.23 -8.08
N LEU A 29 -12.42 -4.30 -6.77
CA LEU A 29 -13.34 -4.95 -5.83
C LEU A 29 -14.69 -4.24 -5.69
N LEU A 30 -14.72 -2.91 -5.75
CA LEU A 30 -15.97 -2.13 -5.72
C LEU A 30 -16.75 -2.30 -7.02
N HIS A 31 -16.07 -2.24 -8.17
CA HIS A 31 -16.68 -2.48 -9.48
C HIS A 31 -17.28 -3.90 -9.57
N ALA A 32 -16.56 -4.93 -9.11
CA ALA A 32 -17.06 -6.30 -9.03
C ALA A 32 -18.29 -6.46 -8.11
N ARG A 33 -18.46 -5.56 -7.14
CA ARG A 33 -19.64 -5.45 -6.27
C ARG A 33 -20.76 -4.57 -6.83
N GLY A 34 -20.60 -4.10 -8.07
CA GLY A 34 -21.63 -3.39 -8.80
C GLY A 34 -21.49 -1.87 -8.79
N PHE A 35 -20.44 -1.28 -8.21
CA PHE A 35 -20.25 0.17 -8.27
C PHE A 35 -20.00 0.68 -9.70
N HIS A 36 -20.41 1.92 -9.97
CA HIS A 36 -19.79 2.73 -11.01
C HIS A 36 -18.54 3.36 -10.40
N VAL A 37 -17.40 3.21 -11.04
CA VAL A 37 -16.11 3.66 -10.52
C VAL A 37 -15.55 4.72 -11.45
N THR A 38 -15.22 5.89 -10.90
CA THR A 38 -14.34 6.86 -11.55
C THR A 38 -13.01 6.86 -10.81
N PHE A 39 -11.96 6.33 -11.44
CA PHE A 39 -10.60 6.32 -10.89
C PHE A 39 -9.85 7.58 -11.34
N VAL A 40 -9.46 8.42 -10.39
CA VAL A 40 -8.86 9.72 -10.65
C VAL A 40 -7.34 9.64 -10.50
N ASN A 41 -6.61 9.96 -11.56
CA ASN A 41 -5.16 10.15 -11.51
C ASN A 41 -4.83 11.64 -11.35
N ASN A 42 -3.58 11.98 -10.98
CA ASN A 42 -3.07 13.29 -11.39
C ASN A 42 -2.70 13.25 -12.89
N GLU A 43 -2.72 14.40 -13.56
CA GLU A 43 -2.43 14.49 -14.99
C GLU A 43 -1.05 13.95 -15.37
N PHE A 44 -0.05 14.11 -14.50
CA PHE A 44 1.28 13.55 -14.71
C PHE A 44 1.25 12.01 -14.80
N ASN A 45 0.70 11.32 -13.79
CA ASN A 45 0.62 9.86 -13.83
C ASN A 45 -0.38 9.36 -14.86
N HIS A 46 -1.44 10.10 -15.17
CA HIS A 46 -2.36 9.78 -16.25
C HIS A 46 -1.59 9.68 -17.59
N ARG A 47 -0.74 10.66 -17.91
CA ARG A 47 0.13 10.62 -19.09
C ARG A 47 1.17 9.51 -19.01
N ARG A 48 1.77 9.30 -17.83
CA ARG A 48 2.78 8.24 -17.63
C ARG A 48 2.20 6.83 -17.79
N LEU A 49 0.96 6.58 -17.36
CA LEU A 49 0.28 5.29 -17.57
C LEU A 49 0.08 5.00 -19.07
N LEU A 50 -0.31 6.00 -19.85
CA LEU A 50 -0.45 5.85 -21.31
C LEU A 50 0.89 5.53 -22.00
N ARG A 51 2.00 6.07 -21.50
CA ARG A 51 3.35 5.80 -22.04
C ARG A 51 3.91 4.44 -21.62
N SER A 52 3.73 4.06 -20.36
CA SER A 52 4.32 2.85 -19.77
C SER A 52 3.59 1.57 -20.16
N GLN A 53 2.27 1.65 -20.39
CA GLN A 53 1.44 0.51 -20.76
C GLN A 53 1.09 0.54 -22.25
N SER A 54 -0.10 1.04 -22.61
CA SER A 54 -0.56 1.17 -23.99
C SER A 54 -1.50 2.37 -24.14
N ALA A 55 -1.77 2.77 -25.38
CA ALA A 55 -2.76 3.82 -25.69
C ALA A 55 -4.17 3.50 -25.14
N ASP A 56 -4.47 2.22 -24.90
CA ASP A 56 -5.76 1.76 -24.40
C ASP A 56 -5.80 1.58 -22.87
N ALA A 57 -4.69 1.83 -22.16
CA ALA A 57 -4.59 1.59 -20.71
C ALA A 57 -5.64 2.33 -19.88
N LEU A 58 -6.14 3.46 -20.39
CA LEU A 58 -7.14 4.31 -19.73
C LEU A 58 -8.48 4.34 -20.47
N ARG A 59 -8.73 3.41 -21.39
CA ARG A 59 -10.00 3.28 -22.11
C ARG A 59 -11.17 3.01 -21.16
N GLY A 60 -10.90 2.34 -20.04
CA GLY A 60 -11.92 1.94 -19.05
C GLY A 60 -12.78 0.77 -19.53
N LEU A 61 -13.88 0.54 -18.80
CA LEU A 61 -14.91 -0.47 -19.05
C LEU A 61 -16.29 0.15 -18.77
N PRO A 62 -17.40 -0.50 -19.17
CA PRO A 62 -18.72 -0.10 -18.68
C PRO A 62 -18.74 0.00 -17.14
N ALA A 63 -19.15 1.17 -16.66
CA ALA A 63 -19.14 1.54 -15.24
C ALA A 63 -17.75 1.56 -14.56
N PHE A 64 -16.65 1.61 -15.31
CA PHE A 64 -15.31 1.86 -14.80
C PHE A 64 -14.60 2.85 -15.73
N GLN A 65 -14.41 4.09 -15.29
CA GLN A 65 -13.79 5.13 -16.08
C GLN A 65 -12.61 5.77 -15.36
N PHE A 66 -11.76 6.44 -16.14
CA PHE A 66 -10.61 7.17 -15.64
C PHE A 66 -10.84 8.67 -15.80
N ALA A 67 -10.42 9.43 -14.80
CA ALA A 67 -10.35 10.88 -14.87
C ALA A 67 -8.96 11.36 -14.46
N ALA A 68 -8.68 12.64 -14.69
CA ALA A 68 -7.47 13.28 -14.20
C ALA A 68 -7.79 14.66 -13.62
N ILE A 69 -7.01 15.04 -12.61
CA ILE A 69 -6.94 16.43 -12.13
C ILE A 69 -5.49 16.90 -12.19
N ALA A 70 -5.28 18.19 -12.48
CA ALA A 70 -3.96 18.79 -12.33
C ALA A 70 -3.56 18.82 -10.85
N ASP A 71 -2.28 18.57 -10.58
CA ASP A 71 -1.71 18.61 -9.24
C ASP A 71 -1.08 19.95 -8.89
N GLY A 72 -1.08 20.94 -9.80
CA GLY A 72 -0.52 22.27 -9.59
C GLY A 72 1.00 22.38 -9.77
N LEU A 73 1.69 21.28 -10.07
CA LEU A 73 3.13 21.29 -10.32
C LEU A 73 3.45 21.60 -11.80
N PRO A 74 4.68 22.07 -12.11
CA PRO A 74 5.11 22.29 -13.49
C PRO A 74 4.98 21.02 -14.34
N PRO A 75 4.62 21.13 -15.64
CA PRO A 75 4.57 19.98 -16.52
C PRO A 75 5.94 19.28 -16.62
N SER A 76 5.92 17.95 -16.50
CA SER A 76 7.08 17.09 -16.68
C SER A 76 6.67 15.82 -17.44
N ASP A 77 7.62 15.24 -18.18
CA ASP A 77 7.50 13.94 -18.83
C ASP A 77 8.59 12.96 -18.36
N ARG A 78 9.22 13.25 -17.21
CA ARG A 78 10.24 12.36 -16.62
C ARG A 78 9.62 11.00 -16.30
N GLU A 79 10.33 9.92 -16.63
CA GLU A 79 9.94 8.54 -16.26
C GLU A 79 10.37 8.20 -14.83
N ALA A 80 10.00 9.07 -13.89
CA ALA A 80 10.25 8.94 -12.46
C ALA A 80 9.06 9.52 -11.68
N THR A 81 9.01 9.28 -10.38
CA THR A 81 8.01 9.95 -9.53
C THR A 81 8.38 11.43 -9.36
N GLN A 82 7.38 12.32 -9.33
CA GLN A 82 7.58 13.73 -9.01
C GLN A 82 8.18 13.89 -7.60
N ASP A 83 8.76 15.05 -7.30
CA ASP A 83 9.30 15.31 -5.97
C ASP A 83 8.19 15.16 -4.91
N ILE A 84 8.49 14.41 -3.86
CA ILE A 84 7.47 14.02 -2.88
C ILE A 84 7.09 15.20 -1.99
N ALA A 85 8.04 16.07 -1.62
CA ALA A 85 7.74 17.24 -0.80
C ALA A 85 6.88 18.24 -1.60
N GLU A 86 7.22 18.48 -2.87
CA GLU A 86 6.41 19.30 -3.77
C GLU A 86 5.00 18.74 -3.96
N LEU A 87 4.86 17.41 -4.14
CA LEU A 87 3.55 16.75 -4.22
C LEU A 87 2.74 16.89 -2.91
N CYS A 88 3.35 16.67 -1.76
CA CYS A 88 2.71 16.84 -0.45
C CYS A 88 2.22 18.28 -0.26
N TYR A 89 3.06 19.27 -0.55
CA TYR A 89 2.66 20.67 -0.49
C TYR A 89 1.54 21.01 -1.48
N SER A 90 1.65 20.53 -2.73
CA SER A 90 0.70 20.90 -3.78
C SER A 90 -0.67 20.25 -3.62
N THR A 91 -0.72 19.02 -3.11
CA THR A 91 -1.98 18.33 -2.79
C THR A 91 -2.76 19.06 -1.69
N MET A 92 -2.08 19.60 -0.68
CA MET A 92 -2.71 20.43 0.36
C MET A 92 -3.23 21.77 -0.16
N THR A 93 -2.57 22.36 -1.17
CA THR A 93 -2.79 23.77 -1.53
C THR A 93 -3.56 23.99 -2.83
N THR A 94 -3.59 23.01 -3.75
CA THR A 94 -4.11 23.22 -5.12
C THR A 94 -5.22 22.26 -5.54
N CYS A 95 -5.29 21.06 -4.95
CA CYS A 95 -6.16 19.99 -5.44
C CYS A 95 -7.63 20.14 -5.05
N LEU A 96 -7.95 20.80 -3.92
CA LEU A 96 -9.33 20.96 -3.43
C LEU A 96 -10.30 21.53 -4.48
N PRO A 97 -10.09 22.74 -5.05
CA PRO A 97 -11.01 23.30 -6.04
C PRO A 97 -11.12 22.42 -7.29
N ARG A 98 -10.01 21.86 -7.76
CA ARG A 98 -9.95 21.03 -8.97
C ARG A 98 -10.73 19.72 -8.81
N PHE A 99 -10.63 19.09 -7.64
CA PHE A 99 -11.36 17.86 -7.35
C PHE A 99 -12.86 18.12 -7.20
N LYS A 100 -13.26 19.26 -6.63
CA LYS A 100 -14.67 19.67 -6.60
C LYS A 100 -15.23 19.89 -8.00
N GLU A 101 -14.48 20.61 -8.85
CA GLU A 101 -14.86 20.84 -10.25
C GLU A 101 -15.05 19.51 -11.00
N LEU A 102 -14.18 18.52 -10.78
CA LEU A 102 -14.35 17.19 -11.35
C LEU A 102 -15.67 16.53 -10.90
N ILE A 103 -15.99 16.55 -9.60
CA ILE A 103 -17.23 15.93 -9.10
C ILE A 103 -18.47 16.65 -9.68
N VAL A 104 -18.45 17.98 -9.75
CA VAL A 104 -19.53 18.77 -10.36
C VAL A 104 -19.72 18.37 -11.82
N LYS A 105 -18.63 18.34 -12.60
CA LYS A 105 -18.64 17.92 -14.00
C LYS A 105 -19.22 16.51 -14.18
N LEU A 106 -18.82 15.55 -13.35
CA LEU A 106 -19.34 14.17 -13.41
C LEU A 106 -20.86 14.13 -13.18
N ASN A 107 -21.40 14.98 -12.30
CA ASN A 107 -22.84 15.08 -12.08
C ASN A 107 -23.57 15.82 -13.22
N GLU A 108 -22.95 16.80 -13.86
CA GLU A 108 -23.51 17.45 -15.06
C GLU A 108 -23.59 16.47 -16.25
N GLU A 109 -22.59 15.58 -16.39
CA GLU A 109 -22.60 14.50 -17.39
C GLU A 109 -23.76 13.52 -17.15
N VAL A 110 -24.18 13.31 -15.91
CA VAL A 110 -25.32 12.45 -15.57
C VAL A 110 -26.63 13.02 -16.12
N GLU A 111 -26.86 14.32 -15.96
CA GLU A 111 -28.06 15.01 -16.46
C GLU A 111 -28.17 14.92 -17.99
N THR A 112 -27.04 14.96 -18.68
CA THR A 112 -26.99 14.88 -20.16
C THR A 112 -26.96 13.44 -20.69
N SER A 113 -26.70 12.44 -19.83
CA SER A 113 -26.58 11.03 -20.22
C SER A 113 -27.91 10.31 -20.49
N GLY A 114 -29.05 10.94 -20.21
CA GLY A 114 -30.36 10.31 -20.35
C GLY A 114 -30.56 9.07 -19.46
N GLY A 115 -29.91 9.03 -18.30
CA GLY A 115 -29.98 7.91 -17.34
C GLY A 115 -28.94 6.80 -17.56
N ALA A 116 -27.97 7.00 -18.46
CA ALA A 116 -26.90 6.02 -18.68
C ALA A 116 -25.83 6.05 -17.58
N LEU A 117 -25.63 7.18 -16.91
CA LEU A 117 -24.64 7.37 -15.84
C LEU A 117 -25.35 7.63 -14.50
N PRO A 118 -24.86 7.05 -13.39
CA PRO A 118 -25.34 7.38 -12.04
C PRO A 118 -24.66 8.62 -11.45
N PRO A 119 -25.37 9.42 -10.63
CA PRO A 119 -24.77 10.55 -9.88
C PRO A 119 -23.71 10.06 -8.91
N VAL A 120 -22.72 10.92 -8.61
CA VAL A 120 -21.69 10.62 -7.61
C VAL A 120 -22.35 10.42 -6.24
N THR A 121 -22.11 9.26 -5.62
CA THR A 121 -22.70 8.90 -4.32
C THR A 121 -21.70 8.92 -3.18
N CYS A 122 -20.42 8.70 -3.46
CA CYS A 122 -19.37 8.68 -2.44
C CYS A 122 -17.99 8.91 -3.05
N VAL A 123 -17.05 9.26 -2.16
CA VAL A 123 -15.62 9.37 -2.46
C VAL A 123 -14.85 8.30 -1.70
N VAL A 124 -13.83 7.73 -2.33
CA VAL A 124 -12.82 6.90 -1.65
C VAL A 124 -11.46 7.54 -1.92
N ALA A 125 -10.89 8.18 -0.90
CA ALA A 125 -9.63 8.89 -1.03
C ALA A 125 -8.48 8.09 -0.42
N ASP A 126 -7.26 8.34 -0.86
CA ASP A 126 -6.09 8.01 -0.04
C ASP A 126 -6.18 8.75 1.30
N SER A 127 -5.70 8.14 2.37
CA SER A 127 -5.71 8.77 3.70
C SER A 127 -4.77 9.98 3.79
N THR A 128 -3.83 10.13 2.87
CA THR A 128 -2.96 11.32 2.77
C THR A 128 -3.44 12.33 1.72
N MET A 129 -4.73 12.29 1.36
CA MET A 129 -5.35 13.20 0.38
C MET A 129 -6.56 13.90 1.01
N SER A 130 -6.37 14.51 2.20
CA SER A 130 -7.43 15.13 3.01
C SER A 130 -8.27 16.19 2.30
N PHE A 131 -7.77 16.81 1.22
CA PHE A 131 -8.59 17.70 0.38
C PHE A 131 -9.82 16.99 -0.19
N ALA A 132 -9.77 15.69 -0.43
CA ALA A 132 -10.91 14.91 -0.93
C ALA A 132 -11.98 14.70 0.17
N LEU A 133 -11.56 14.61 1.45
CA LEU A 133 -12.48 14.65 2.60
C LEU A 133 -13.20 16.00 2.66
N ALA A 134 -12.45 17.10 2.52
CA ALA A 134 -13.01 18.45 2.50
C ALA A 134 -14.00 18.65 1.34
N ALA A 135 -13.61 18.27 0.12
CA ALA A 135 -14.47 18.33 -1.06
C ALA A 135 -15.76 17.53 -0.88
N ALA A 136 -15.66 16.28 -0.42
CA ALA A 136 -16.83 15.43 -0.19
C ALA A 136 -17.80 16.07 0.82
N ARG A 137 -17.28 16.60 1.94
CA ARG A 137 -18.10 17.30 2.95
C ARG A 137 -18.81 18.53 2.37
N GLU A 138 -18.11 19.37 1.61
CA GLU A 138 -18.69 20.56 0.99
C GLU A 138 -19.77 20.24 -0.05
N LEU A 139 -19.69 19.05 -0.66
CA LEU A 139 -20.66 18.55 -1.65
C LEU A 139 -21.72 17.63 -1.04
N GLY A 140 -21.75 17.45 0.29
CA GLY A 140 -22.72 16.59 0.97
C GLY A 140 -22.52 15.08 0.74
N LEU A 141 -21.32 14.66 0.31
CA LEU A 141 -20.95 13.27 0.04
C LEU A 141 -20.28 12.60 1.25
N ARG A 142 -20.43 11.28 1.35
CA ARG A 142 -19.63 10.45 2.26
C ARG A 142 -18.25 10.22 1.66
N CYS A 143 -17.22 10.19 2.49
CA CYS A 143 -15.85 9.88 2.08
C CYS A 143 -15.23 8.85 3.02
N ALA A 144 -14.85 7.69 2.48
CA ALA A 144 -14.01 6.72 3.16
C ALA A 144 -12.56 6.92 2.71
N THR A 145 -11.59 6.59 3.55
CA THR A 145 -10.17 6.66 3.17
C THR A 145 -9.53 5.28 3.09
N LEU A 146 -8.48 5.14 2.27
CA LEU A 146 -7.62 3.98 2.22
C LEU A 146 -6.26 4.35 2.82
N TRP A 147 -5.87 3.73 3.94
CA TRP A 147 -4.51 3.80 4.45
C TRP A 147 -3.68 2.73 3.77
N THR A 148 -2.71 3.17 2.96
CA THR A 148 -1.93 2.32 2.06
C THR A 148 -0.64 1.79 2.68
N ALA A 149 -0.23 2.34 3.83
CA ALA A 149 0.88 1.87 4.65
C ALA A 149 0.42 0.86 5.72
N SER A 150 1.35 0.40 6.55
CA SER A 150 1.07 -0.60 7.60
C SER A 150 0.32 -0.03 8.80
N ALA A 151 -0.33 -0.89 9.58
CA ALA A 151 -0.99 -0.50 10.83
C ALA A 151 0.02 0.06 11.84
N CYS A 152 1.19 -0.57 11.96
CA CYS A 152 2.28 -0.07 12.81
C CYS A 152 2.84 1.26 12.30
N GLY A 153 2.93 1.43 10.97
CA GLY A 153 3.28 2.71 10.34
C GLY A 153 2.30 3.82 10.70
N PHE A 154 0.98 3.55 10.65
CA PHE A 154 -0.03 4.51 11.09
C PHE A 154 0.16 4.91 12.57
N MET A 155 0.30 3.91 13.46
CA MET A 155 0.50 4.17 14.89
C MET A 155 1.75 5.01 15.16
N SER A 156 2.82 4.79 14.38
CA SER A 156 4.00 5.64 14.42
C SER A 156 3.72 7.07 13.92
N TYR A 157 3.12 7.23 12.74
CA TYR A 157 2.87 8.56 12.16
C TYR A 157 1.92 9.41 13.00
N CYS A 158 0.80 8.86 13.48
CA CYS A 158 -0.19 9.64 14.22
C CYS A 158 0.33 10.14 15.58
N HIS A 159 1.40 9.53 16.12
CA HIS A 159 2.02 9.91 17.39
C HIS A 159 3.24 10.84 17.22
N TYR A 160 3.54 11.31 16.00
CA TYR A 160 4.53 12.38 15.81
C TYR A 160 4.13 13.70 16.49
N LYS A 161 2.82 13.96 16.60
CA LYS A 161 2.32 15.10 17.37
C LYS A 161 2.62 14.95 18.88
N ASP A 162 2.53 13.74 19.42
CA ASP A 162 2.88 13.48 20.82
C ASP A 162 4.40 13.59 21.05
N LEU A 163 5.23 13.20 20.07
CA LEU A 163 6.68 13.43 20.13
C LEU A 163 7.01 14.93 20.18
N LEU A 164 6.28 15.74 19.40
CA LEU A 164 6.38 17.19 19.44
C LEU A 164 6.01 17.74 20.82
N ASP A 165 4.86 17.33 21.36
CA ASP A 165 4.36 17.81 22.66
C ASP A 165 5.28 17.41 23.83
N ARG A 166 6.02 16.31 23.67
CA ARG A 166 7.04 15.83 24.63
C ARG A 166 8.41 16.46 24.43
N GLY A 167 8.59 17.32 23.42
CA GLY A 167 9.88 17.94 23.11
C GLY A 167 10.95 16.96 22.61
N LEU A 168 10.52 15.80 22.07
CA LEU A 168 11.39 14.78 21.50
C LEU A 168 11.62 14.98 20.00
N PHE A 169 10.73 15.74 19.34
CA PHE A 169 10.73 16.01 17.90
C PHE A 169 10.22 17.45 17.61
N PRO A 170 10.61 18.12 16.50
CA PRO A 170 11.70 17.78 15.58
C PRO A 170 13.04 17.64 16.32
N LEU A 171 14.03 17.09 15.63
CA LEU A 171 15.38 17.05 16.17
C LEU A 171 15.88 18.50 16.35
N LYS A 172 16.68 18.74 17.39
CA LYS A 172 17.25 20.05 17.68
C LYS A 172 18.51 20.30 16.85
N GLU A 173 19.31 19.27 16.62
CA GLU A 173 20.61 19.37 15.96
C GLU A 173 20.88 18.13 15.10
N GLU A 174 21.62 18.29 13.99
CA GLU A 174 22.01 17.18 13.12
C GLU A 174 22.81 16.10 13.85
N ALA A 175 23.59 16.48 14.87
CA ALA A 175 24.35 15.55 15.69
C ALA A 175 23.47 14.47 16.34
N GLN A 176 22.18 14.74 16.56
CA GLN A 176 21.24 13.77 17.11
C GLN A 176 20.98 12.57 16.18
N LEU A 177 21.33 12.67 14.91
CA LEU A 177 21.23 11.57 13.95
C LEU A 177 22.28 10.48 14.21
N SER A 178 23.42 10.81 14.84
CA SER A 178 24.56 9.90 15.00
C SER A 178 25.10 9.77 16.43
N ASN A 179 24.69 10.64 17.36
CA ASN A 179 25.18 10.65 18.74
C ASN A 179 24.45 9.69 19.70
N GLY A 180 23.59 8.81 19.18
CA GLY A 180 22.78 7.87 19.97
C GLY A 180 21.45 8.43 20.47
N TYR A 181 21.10 9.70 20.19
CA TYR A 181 19.79 10.25 20.58
C TYR A 181 18.61 9.46 19.98
N LEU A 182 18.77 8.93 18.76
CA LEU A 182 17.74 8.09 18.14
C LEU A 182 17.53 6.73 18.86
N ASP A 183 18.37 6.36 19.83
CA ASP A 183 18.15 5.19 20.71
C ASP A 183 17.21 5.49 21.89
N THR A 184 16.69 6.72 21.98
CA THR A 184 15.66 7.08 22.97
C THR A 184 14.46 6.14 22.84
N ILE A 185 14.08 5.51 23.96
CA ILE A 185 12.97 4.56 24.04
C ILE A 185 11.62 5.29 24.00
N ILE A 186 10.72 4.78 23.18
CA ILE A 186 9.35 5.24 22.95
C ILE A 186 8.39 4.13 23.39
N ASP A 187 8.15 4.02 24.70
CA ASP A 187 7.37 2.93 25.32
C ASP A 187 5.88 3.25 25.56
N TRP A 188 5.45 4.47 25.20
CA TRP A 188 4.13 5.00 25.52
C TRP A 188 3.12 4.95 24.36
N ILE A 189 3.54 4.59 23.14
CA ILE A 189 2.59 4.40 22.03
C ILE A 189 1.72 3.16 22.30
N PRO A 190 0.38 3.27 22.23
CA PRO A 190 -0.52 2.15 22.46
C PRO A 190 -0.26 0.98 21.49
N SER A 191 -0.28 -0.24 22.00
CA SER A 191 -0.11 -1.49 21.23
C SER A 191 1.20 -1.62 20.43
N MET A 192 2.17 -0.71 20.59
CA MET A 192 3.51 -0.83 20.01
C MET A 192 4.49 -1.48 21.00
N PRO A 193 5.59 -2.08 20.50
CA PRO A 193 6.65 -2.66 21.35
C PRO A 193 7.19 -1.67 22.38
N LYS A 194 7.46 -2.15 23.60
CA LYS A 194 7.92 -1.30 24.72
C LYS A 194 9.39 -0.94 24.64
N ASP A 195 10.15 -1.62 23.82
CA ASP A 195 11.55 -1.36 23.51
C ASP A 195 11.72 -0.63 22.15
N LEU A 196 10.64 -0.08 21.60
CA LEU A 196 10.69 0.73 20.38
C LEU A 196 11.57 1.95 20.61
N ARG A 197 12.45 2.27 19.66
CA ARG A 197 13.32 3.45 19.71
C ARG A 197 12.87 4.50 18.72
N LEU A 198 13.30 5.74 18.93
CA LEU A 198 13.04 6.84 17.99
C LEU A 198 13.57 6.53 16.57
N ARG A 199 14.68 5.79 16.43
CA ARG A 199 15.19 5.34 15.11
C ARG A 199 14.24 4.39 14.37
N ASP A 200 13.41 3.64 15.10
CA ASP A 200 12.50 2.64 14.55
C ASP A 200 11.21 3.29 14.00
N LEU A 201 10.98 4.59 14.29
CA LEU A 201 9.89 5.39 13.74
C LEU A 201 10.20 5.90 12.32
N PRO A 202 9.16 6.20 11.50
CA PRO A 202 9.29 6.65 10.12
C PRO A 202 10.34 7.75 9.92
N SER A 203 11.44 7.44 9.21
CA SER A 203 12.49 8.45 8.97
C SER A 203 12.06 9.54 7.99
N PHE A 204 10.96 9.35 7.27
CA PHE A 204 10.52 10.24 6.20
C PHE A 204 10.15 11.65 6.62
N VAL A 205 9.70 11.76 7.86
CA VAL A 205 9.30 13.01 8.49
C VAL A 205 10.40 13.52 9.42
N ARG A 206 11.55 12.82 9.50
CA ARG A 206 12.66 13.14 10.39
C ARG A 206 13.36 14.40 9.89
N THR A 207 13.36 15.43 10.72
CA THR A 207 13.85 16.76 10.37
C THR A 207 14.33 17.48 11.63
N THR A 208 15.14 18.52 11.43
CA THR A 208 15.45 19.53 12.44
C THR A 208 14.62 20.80 12.29
N ASP A 209 13.88 20.92 11.18
CA ASP A 209 13.08 22.09 10.84
C ASP A 209 11.62 21.90 11.31
N PRO A 210 11.10 22.71 12.25
CA PRO A 210 9.69 22.64 12.63
C PRO A 210 8.72 22.99 11.50
N ASP A 211 9.16 23.73 10.48
CA ASP A 211 8.36 24.12 9.32
C ASP A 211 8.52 23.16 8.12
N ASP A 212 9.19 22.03 8.32
CA ASP A 212 9.39 21.00 7.30
C ASP A 212 8.07 20.52 6.69
N ILE A 213 8.03 20.50 5.35
CA ILE A 213 6.82 20.16 4.58
C ILE A 213 6.35 18.74 4.90
N MET A 214 7.26 17.76 4.95
CA MET A 214 6.90 16.36 5.13
C MET A 214 6.36 16.12 6.54
N PHE A 215 7.03 16.65 7.56
CA PHE A 215 6.57 16.56 8.94
C PHE A 215 5.18 17.17 9.11
N ASN A 216 4.98 18.41 8.68
CA ASN A 216 3.70 19.11 8.82
C ASN A 216 2.58 18.44 7.99
N PHE A 217 2.90 17.93 6.80
CA PHE A 217 1.96 17.15 5.98
C PHE A 217 1.47 15.91 6.72
N PHE A 218 2.34 15.07 7.26
CA PHE A 218 1.89 13.84 7.95
C PHE A 218 1.16 14.13 9.27
N VAL A 219 1.55 15.16 10.01
CA VAL A 219 0.79 15.61 11.20
C VAL A 219 -0.61 16.05 10.80
N HIS A 220 -0.74 16.81 9.70
CA HIS A 220 -2.04 17.24 9.18
C HIS A 220 -2.91 16.07 8.71
N GLU A 221 -2.37 15.22 7.82
CA GLU A 221 -3.11 14.13 7.18
C GLU A 221 -3.57 13.07 8.21
N THR A 222 -2.71 12.68 9.15
CA THR A 222 -3.09 11.71 10.18
C THR A 222 -4.19 12.24 11.11
N ALA A 223 -4.19 13.54 11.41
CA ALA A 223 -5.27 14.17 12.17
C ALA A 223 -6.57 14.23 11.35
N ALA A 224 -6.49 14.51 10.05
CA ALA A 224 -7.63 14.62 9.15
C ALA A 224 -8.38 13.28 8.97
N MET A 225 -7.69 12.13 9.08
CA MET A 225 -8.29 10.80 8.98
C MET A 225 -9.46 10.57 9.95
N SER A 226 -9.47 11.26 11.10
CA SER A 226 -10.58 11.21 12.07
C SER A 226 -11.92 11.71 11.51
N GLN A 227 -11.89 12.47 10.42
CA GLN A 227 -13.07 13.05 9.75
C GLN A 227 -13.67 12.13 8.68
N ALA A 228 -13.04 10.98 8.39
CA ALA A 228 -13.53 10.03 7.42
C ALA A 228 -14.83 9.35 7.88
N SER A 229 -15.63 8.87 6.94
CA SER A 229 -16.78 8.00 7.23
C SER A 229 -16.36 6.58 7.63
N GLY A 230 -15.12 6.20 7.34
CA GLY A 230 -14.50 4.93 7.66
C GLY A 230 -13.08 4.88 7.08
N VAL A 231 -12.20 4.10 7.71
CA VAL A 231 -10.81 3.93 7.29
C VAL A 231 -10.60 2.51 6.84
N VAL A 232 -10.30 2.32 5.57
CA VAL A 232 -9.94 1.04 4.97
C VAL A 232 -8.44 0.85 5.08
N ILE A 233 -7.98 -0.33 5.45
CA ILE A 233 -6.56 -0.66 5.53
C ILE A 233 -6.27 -1.98 4.81
N ASN A 234 -5.21 -2.00 4.02
CA ASN A 234 -4.72 -3.20 3.36
C ASN A 234 -3.91 -4.05 4.35
N THR A 235 -4.60 -4.74 5.26
CA THR A 235 -4.06 -5.76 6.17
C THR A 235 -5.17 -6.78 6.48
N TRP A 236 -4.91 -7.76 7.34
CA TRP A 236 -5.93 -8.65 7.91
C TRP A 236 -5.83 -8.70 9.43
N ASP A 237 -6.94 -9.02 10.09
CA ASP A 237 -7.08 -8.94 11.55
C ASP A 237 -5.98 -9.73 12.28
N GLU A 238 -5.70 -10.97 11.86
CA GLU A 238 -4.73 -11.82 12.55
C GLU A 238 -3.28 -11.30 12.50
N LEU A 239 -2.91 -10.45 11.53
CA LEU A 239 -1.57 -9.86 11.47
C LEU A 239 -1.38 -8.72 12.47
N ASP A 240 -2.42 -7.88 12.62
CA ASP A 240 -2.32 -6.57 13.26
C ASP A 240 -3.34 -6.37 14.40
N ALA A 241 -3.98 -7.43 14.93
CA ALA A 241 -5.11 -7.31 15.86
C ALA A 241 -4.89 -6.30 17.02
N PRO A 242 -3.75 -6.29 17.74
CA PRO A 242 -3.53 -5.30 18.81
C PRO A 242 -3.44 -3.86 18.30
N LEU A 243 -2.86 -3.67 17.11
CA LEU A 243 -2.73 -2.36 16.47
C LEU A 243 -4.09 -1.88 15.94
N LEU A 244 -4.87 -2.77 15.34
CA LEU A 244 -6.22 -2.47 14.86
C LEU A 244 -7.15 -2.07 16.01
N ASP A 245 -7.05 -2.74 17.17
CA ASP A 245 -7.77 -2.33 18.38
C ASP A 245 -7.36 -0.92 18.84
N ALA A 246 -6.06 -0.59 18.82
CA ALA A 246 -5.60 0.77 19.12
C ALA A 246 -6.09 1.81 18.11
N MET A 247 -6.01 1.50 16.81
CA MET A 247 -6.50 2.36 15.73
C MET A 247 -8.00 2.64 15.87
N SER A 248 -8.80 1.63 16.23
CA SER A 248 -10.26 1.77 16.40
C SER A 248 -10.67 2.75 17.51
N LYS A 249 -9.76 3.05 18.45
CA LYS A 249 -9.98 4.03 19.53
C LYS A 249 -9.65 5.46 19.08
N LEU A 250 -8.88 5.61 18.00
CA LEU A 250 -8.41 6.89 17.47
C LEU A 250 -9.19 7.33 16.23
N LEU A 251 -9.71 6.37 15.48
CA LEU A 251 -10.29 6.58 14.16
C LEU A 251 -11.79 6.20 14.13
N PRO A 252 -12.52 6.68 13.10
CA PRO A 252 -13.78 6.09 12.66
C PRO A 252 -13.64 4.58 12.39
N PRO A 253 -14.75 3.86 12.10
CA PRO A 253 -14.69 2.42 11.85
C PRO A 253 -13.57 2.02 10.89
N VAL A 254 -12.70 1.12 11.36
CA VAL A 254 -11.54 0.60 10.62
C VAL A 254 -11.93 -0.71 9.95
N TYR A 255 -11.67 -0.85 8.66
CA TYR A 255 -12.00 -2.02 7.85
C TYR A 255 -10.75 -2.62 7.22
N THR A 256 -10.43 -3.86 7.59
CA THR A 256 -9.37 -4.64 6.94
C THR A 256 -9.88 -5.27 5.65
N VAL A 257 -9.17 -5.07 4.54
CA VAL A 257 -9.53 -5.64 3.22
C VAL A 257 -8.40 -6.46 2.59
N GLY A 258 -7.29 -6.58 3.31
CA GLY A 258 -6.06 -7.18 2.84
C GLY A 258 -5.98 -8.70 3.06
N PRO A 259 -5.01 -9.37 2.42
CA PRO A 259 -4.11 -8.80 1.40
C PRO A 259 -4.86 -8.55 0.09
N LEU A 260 -4.87 -7.30 -0.39
CA LEU A 260 -5.72 -6.88 -1.50
C LEU A 260 -5.49 -7.66 -2.80
N HIS A 261 -4.25 -8.08 -3.08
CA HIS A 261 -3.93 -8.85 -4.29
C HIS A 261 -4.61 -10.23 -4.28
N LEU A 262 -4.60 -10.92 -3.14
CA LEU A 262 -5.34 -12.19 -2.96
C LEU A 262 -6.85 -11.97 -2.99
N THR A 263 -7.34 -10.92 -2.34
CA THR A 263 -8.77 -10.58 -2.32
C THR A 263 -9.30 -10.31 -3.73
N VAL A 264 -8.55 -9.56 -4.56
CA VAL A 264 -8.88 -9.34 -5.98
C VAL A 264 -8.87 -10.65 -6.75
N ARG A 265 -7.80 -11.46 -6.63
CA ARG A 265 -7.68 -12.76 -7.31
C ARG A 265 -8.86 -13.70 -7.00
N ASN A 266 -9.42 -13.62 -5.79
CA ASN A 266 -10.55 -14.45 -5.36
C ASN A 266 -11.92 -13.92 -5.79
N ASN A 267 -12.05 -12.64 -6.15
CA ASN A 267 -13.33 -11.98 -6.40
C ASN A 267 -13.49 -11.41 -7.82
N VAL A 268 -12.40 -11.31 -8.56
CA VAL A 268 -12.39 -10.87 -9.96
C VAL A 268 -11.95 -12.06 -10.81
N SER A 269 -12.83 -12.54 -11.68
CA SER A 269 -12.53 -13.63 -12.61
C SER A 269 -11.38 -13.22 -13.54
N LYS A 270 -10.49 -14.17 -13.84
CA LYS A 270 -9.34 -13.94 -14.74
C LYS A 270 -9.77 -13.66 -16.17
N GLU A 271 -10.96 -14.12 -16.54
CA GLU A 271 -11.60 -13.94 -17.83
C GLU A 271 -12.34 -12.59 -17.93
N SER A 272 -12.48 -11.87 -16.82
CA SER A 272 -13.09 -10.54 -16.82
C SER A 272 -12.12 -9.51 -17.42
N PRO A 273 -12.58 -8.62 -18.32
CA PRO A 273 -11.78 -7.48 -18.76
C PRO A 273 -11.30 -6.58 -17.61
N LEU A 274 -11.96 -6.64 -16.44
CA LEU A 274 -11.52 -5.95 -15.23
C LEU A 274 -10.15 -6.46 -14.75
N ALA A 275 -9.86 -7.74 -14.95
CA ALA A 275 -8.58 -8.33 -14.56
C ALA A 275 -7.40 -7.64 -15.28
N ASP A 276 -7.60 -7.24 -16.53
CA ASP A 276 -6.60 -6.59 -17.39
C ASP A 276 -6.36 -5.12 -17.05
N ILE A 277 -7.23 -4.48 -16.26
CA ILE A 277 -6.97 -3.12 -15.75
C ILE A 277 -5.78 -3.17 -14.79
N GLY A 278 -4.66 -2.59 -15.23
CA GLY A 278 -3.42 -2.44 -14.47
C GLY A 278 -3.20 -1.02 -13.95
N SER A 279 -2.23 -0.88 -13.04
CA SER A 279 -1.87 0.39 -12.40
C SER A 279 -0.36 0.63 -12.35
N ASN A 280 0.43 -0.16 -13.08
CA ASN A 280 1.88 -0.03 -13.07
C ASN A 280 2.31 1.21 -13.86
N LEU A 281 3.04 2.10 -13.20
CA LEU A 281 3.75 3.24 -13.79
C LEU A 281 5.07 2.84 -14.44
N TRP A 282 5.46 1.58 -14.29
CA TRP A 282 6.66 0.98 -14.84
C TRP A 282 6.28 -0.15 -15.79
N LYS A 283 6.98 -0.25 -16.92
CA LYS A 283 6.72 -1.29 -17.92
C LYS A 283 7.22 -2.64 -17.42
N GLU A 284 6.30 -3.55 -17.13
CA GLU A 284 6.63 -4.92 -16.72
C GLU A 284 7.31 -5.71 -17.86
N GLN A 285 8.26 -6.55 -17.47
CA GLN A 285 8.93 -7.51 -18.34
C GLN A 285 8.59 -8.93 -17.89
N ASP A 286 8.28 -9.81 -18.85
CA ASP A 286 7.96 -11.22 -18.59
C ASP A 286 9.21 -12.12 -18.54
N ALA A 287 10.35 -11.66 -19.06
CA ALA A 287 11.59 -12.42 -19.09
C ALA A 287 12.04 -12.96 -17.70
N PRO A 288 11.86 -12.22 -16.59
CA PRO A 288 12.13 -12.73 -15.25
C PRO A 288 11.36 -14.00 -14.89
N LEU A 289 10.07 -14.09 -15.20
CA LEU A 289 9.27 -15.28 -14.89
C LEU A 289 9.77 -16.51 -15.65
N ARG A 290 10.04 -16.36 -16.95
CA ARG A 290 10.60 -17.45 -17.78
C ARG A 290 11.97 -17.92 -17.31
N TRP A 291 12.77 -17.01 -16.74
CA TRP A 291 14.06 -17.37 -16.18
C TRP A 291 13.93 -18.13 -14.86
N LEU A 292 12.94 -17.77 -14.03
CA LEU A 292 12.64 -18.47 -12.78
C LEU A 292 12.15 -19.91 -13.02
N ASP A 293 11.44 -20.18 -14.12
CA ASP A 293 10.98 -21.54 -14.48
C ASP A 293 12.13 -22.56 -14.59
N GLY A 294 13.35 -22.08 -14.89
CA GLY A 294 14.56 -22.91 -15.00
C GLY A 294 15.35 -23.08 -13.70
N GLN A 295 14.89 -22.51 -12.59
CA GLN A 295 15.62 -22.50 -11.32
C GLN A 295 15.05 -23.52 -10.31
N PRO A 296 15.89 -24.14 -9.48
CA PRO A 296 15.42 -25.02 -8.41
C PRO A 296 14.50 -24.31 -7.39
N PRO A 297 13.61 -25.04 -6.71
CA PRO A 297 12.81 -24.52 -5.61
C PRO A 297 13.66 -23.84 -4.52
N HIS A 298 13.20 -22.67 -4.07
CA HIS A 298 13.81 -21.88 -2.99
C HIS A 298 15.31 -21.58 -3.16
N SER A 299 15.82 -21.55 -4.39
CA SER A 299 17.24 -21.29 -4.67
C SER A 299 17.56 -19.87 -5.10
N VAL A 300 16.54 -19.07 -5.43
CA VAL A 300 16.70 -17.73 -6.00
C VAL A 300 16.47 -16.64 -4.94
N LEU A 301 17.39 -15.69 -4.90
CA LEU A 301 17.21 -14.42 -4.20
C LEU A 301 16.52 -13.40 -5.11
N TYR A 302 15.36 -12.91 -4.70
CA TYR A 302 14.70 -11.80 -5.36
C TYR A 302 15.13 -10.48 -4.70
N VAL A 303 15.46 -9.45 -5.49
CA VAL A 303 15.92 -8.15 -5.00
C VAL A 303 15.09 -7.04 -5.63
N ASN A 304 14.39 -6.27 -4.81
CA ASN A 304 13.68 -5.07 -5.25
C ASN A 304 13.53 -4.04 -4.13
N PHE A 305 14.01 -2.82 -4.38
CA PHE A 305 13.93 -1.69 -3.45
C PHE A 305 12.72 -0.78 -3.69
N GLY A 306 11.70 -1.24 -4.42
CA GLY A 306 10.46 -0.51 -4.61
C GLY A 306 10.48 0.39 -5.83
N SER A 307 9.54 1.33 -5.90
CA SER A 307 9.28 2.13 -7.10
C SER A 307 9.92 3.52 -7.11
N ILE A 308 10.41 4.00 -5.96
CA ILE A 308 10.93 5.38 -5.81
C ILE A 308 12.24 5.47 -5.01
N THR A 309 12.68 4.38 -4.37
CA THR A 309 13.94 4.38 -3.62
C THR A 309 15.10 4.61 -4.56
N VAL A 310 15.97 5.54 -4.19
CA VAL A 310 17.23 5.82 -4.87
C VAL A 310 18.39 5.50 -3.95
N MET A 311 19.51 5.02 -4.48
CA MET A 311 20.72 4.72 -3.71
C MET A 311 21.93 5.44 -4.32
N SER A 312 23.03 5.52 -3.55
CA SER A 312 24.29 5.99 -4.11
C SER A 312 24.92 4.91 -4.99
N LYS A 313 25.87 5.31 -5.83
CA LYS A 313 26.64 4.37 -6.65
C LYS A 313 27.46 3.41 -5.80
N GLU A 314 27.97 3.89 -4.66
CA GLU A 314 28.70 3.07 -3.69
C GLU A 314 27.79 1.97 -3.12
N HIS A 315 26.59 2.31 -2.65
CA HIS A 315 25.63 1.32 -2.17
C HIS A 315 25.25 0.30 -3.26
N LEU A 316 25.06 0.77 -4.51
CA LEU A 316 24.79 -0.13 -5.65
C LEU A 316 25.91 -1.16 -5.81
N LEU A 317 27.18 -0.73 -5.72
CA LEU A 317 28.33 -1.62 -5.83
C LEU A 317 28.46 -2.57 -4.63
N GLU A 318 28.19 -2.11 -3.41
CA GLU A 318 28.22 -2.97 -2.22
C GLU A 318 27.14 -4.04 -2.27
N PHE A 319 25.93 -3.71 -2.72
CA PHE A 319 24.89 -4.71 -2.98
C PHE A 319 25.28 -5.65 -4.11
N ALA A 320 25.75 -5.14 -5.25
CA ALA A 320 26.13 -5.97 -6.39
C ALA A 320 27.19 -7.01 -6.02
N TRP A 321 28.27 -6.58 -5.36
CA TRP A 321 29.32 -7.50 -4.94
C TRP A 321 28.87 -8.41 -3.79
N GLY A 322 28.04 -7.91 -2.87
CA GLY A 322 27.44 -8.75 -1.84
C GLY A 322 26.60 -9.90 -2.43
N LEU A 323 25.76 -9.60 -3.43
CA LEU A 323 24.98 -10.58 -4.17
C LEU A 323 25.88 -11.57 -4.92
N ALA A 324 26.84 -11.07 -5.69
CA ALA A 324 27.75 -11.90 -6.50
C ALA A 324 28.54 -12.89 -5.62
N ASN A 325 29.05 -12.43 -4.48
CA ASN A 325 29.86 -13.24 -3.57
C ASN A 325 29.06 -14.38 -2.91
N THR A 326 27.75 -14.25 -2.76
CA THR A 326 26.92 -15.30 -2.14
C THR A 326 26.95 -16.62 -2.92
N GLY A 327 27.13 -16.55 -4.25
CA GLY A 327 27.05 -17.68 -5.15
C GLY A 327 25.62 -18.15 -5.47
N TYR A 328 24.58 -17.55 -4.88
CA TYR A 328 23.19 -17.86 -5.22
C TYR A 328 22.79 -17.27 -6.57
N ALA A 329 21.77 -17.88 -7.18
CA ALA A 329 21.08 -17.25 -8.29
C ALA A 329 20.23 -16.09 -7.78
N PHE A 330 20.16 -14.98 -8.52
CA PHE A 330 19.36 -13.83 -8.11
C PHE A 330 18.66 -13.13 -9.28
N LEU A 331 17.46 -12.63 -8.99
CA LEU A 331 16.70 -11.74 -9.85
C LEU A 331 16.68 -10.35 -9.20
N TRP A 332 17.24 -9.35 -9.87
CA TRP A 332 17.32 -7.99 -9.33
C TRP A 332 16.64 -6.97 -10.25
N ASN A 333 15.66 -6.27 -9.69
CA ASN A 333 15.08 -5.07 -10.29
C ASN A 333 16.02 -3.86 -10.14
N VAL A 334 16.64 -3.45 -11.25
CA VAL A 334 17.51 -2.28 -11.35
C VAL A 334 16.81 -1.26 -12.26
N ARG A 335 16.12 -0.30 -11.66
CA ARG A 335 15.43 0.76 -12.41
C ARG A 335 16.45 1.78 -12.96
N PRO A 336 16.17 2.44 -14.10
CA PRO A 336 17.05 3.48 -14.63
C PRO A 336 17.31 4.62 -13.64
N ASP A 337 16.33 4.93 -12.78
CA ASP A 337 16.39 5.99 -11.77
C ASP A 337 16.88 5.50 -10.40
N LEU A 338 17.41 4.28 -10.30
CA LEU A 338 17.80 3.70 -9.01
C LEU A 338 19.01 4.41 -8.38
N VAL A 339 19.89 5.00 -9.18
CA VAL A 339 21.07 5.75 -8.69
C VAL A 339 20.74 7.25 -8.63
N LYS A 340 21.14 7.90 -7.54
CA LYS A 340 20.92 9.34 -7.35
C LYS A 340 21.72 10.17 -8.38
N GLY A 341 21.05 11.11 -9.06
CA GLY A 341 21.67 12.04 -10.00
C GLY A 341 21.42 11.69 -11.46
N ASP A 342 22.30 12.15 -12.35
CA ASP A 342 22.29 11.81 -13.79
C ASP A 342 23.13 10.56 -14.11
N ASP A 343 23.69 9.91 -13.08
CA ASP A 343 24.42 8.66 -13.23
C ASP A 343 23.44 7.52 -13.54
N GLU A 344 23.65 6.83 -14.66
CA GLU A 344 22.91 5.60 -14.96
C GLU A 344 23.23 4.52 -13.92
N ALA A 345 22.24 3.69 -13.59
CA ALA A 345 22.41 2.49 -12.77
C ALA A 345 23.23 1.41 -13.52
N ALA A 346 24.48 1.72 -13.81
CA ALA A 346 25.40 0.89 -14.57
C ALA A 346 26.27 0.06 -13.63
N LEU A 347 26.18 -1.26 -13.78
CA LEU A 347 27.03 -2.23 -13.07
C LEU A 347 28.31 -2.48 -13.87
N PRO A 348 29.44 -2.75 -13.20
CA PRO A 348 30.74 -2.91 -13.86
C PRO A 348 30.81 -4.22 -14.69
N PRO A 349 31.57 -4.28 -15.79
CA PRO A 349 31.73 -5.50 -16.60
C PRO A 349 32.15 -6.75 -15.80
N GLU A 350 32.99 -6.54 -14.78
CA GLU A 350 33.48 -7.58 -13.88
C GLU A 350 32.35 -8.21 -13.07
N PHE A 351 31.29 -7.47 -12.76
CA PHE A 351 30.11 -8.01 -12.08
C PHE A 351 29.39 -9.01 -12.99
N PHE A 352 29.16 -8.67 -14.26
CA PHE A 352 28.50 -9.56 -15.20
C PHE A 352 29.29 -10.86 -15.43
N ALA A 353 30.62 -10.75 -15.55
CA ALA A 353 31.48 -11.93 -15.63
C ALA A 353 31.42 -12.77 -14.33
N ALA A 354 31.39 -12.11 -13.17
CA ALA A 354 31.31 -12.78 -11.88
C ALA A 354 29.93 -13.38 -11.57
N THR A 355 28.87 -13.07 -12.33
CA THR A 355 27.50 -13.58 -12.11
C THR A 355 26.92 -14.31 -13.31
N GLU A 356 27.76 -14.64 -14.30
CA GLU A 356 27.37 -15.34 -15.52
C GLU A 356 26.56 -16.62 -15.20
N GLY A 357 25.41 -16.76 -15.86
CA GLY A 357 24.49 -17.88 -15.67
C GLY A 357 23.67 -17.88 -14.38
N ARG A 358 23.89 -16.92 -13.47
CA ARG A 358 23.26 -16.88 -12.13
C ARG A 358 22.49 -15.59 -11.83
N SER A 359 22.65 -14.55 -12.64
CA SER A 359 21.93 -13.29 -12.46
C SER A 359 20.87 -13.06 -13.56
N MET A 360 19.70 -12.58 -13.15
CA MET A 360 18.73 -11.93 -14.03
C MET A 360 18.55 -10.48 -13.58
N LEU A 361 18.84 -9.52 -14.46
CA LEU A 361 18.54 -8.11 -14.22
C LEU A 361 17.31 -7.71 -15.02
N SER A 362 16.42 -6.95 -14.39
CA SER A 362 15.22 -6.42 -15.02
C SER A 362 14.98 -5.00 -14.57
N THR A 363 14.37 -4.15 -15.39
CA THR A 363 13.97 -2.82 -14.94
C THR A 363 12.71 -2.88 -14.08
N TRP A 364 11.75 -3.71 -14.45
CA TRP A 364 10.51 -3.92 -13.71
C TRP A 364 9.88 -5.28 -14.08
N CYS A 365 9.26 -5.94 -13.11
CA CYS A 365 8.65 -7.26 -13.29
C CYS A 365 7.32 -7.37 -12.52
N PRO A 366 6.45 -8.33 -12.85
CA PRO A 366 5.24 -8.61 -12.07
C PRO A 366 5.61 -9.23 -10.71
N GLN A 367 5.98 -8.38 -9.75
CA GLN A 367 6.55 -8.77 -8.46
C GLN A 367 5.68 -9.78 -7.70
N GLU A 368 4.35 -9.63 -7.72
CA GLU A 368 3.42 -10.57 -7.10
C GLU A 368 3.65 -12.01 -7.61
N LYS A 369 3.77 -12.17 -8.93
CA LYS A 369 4.01 -13.49 -9.55
C LYS A 369 5.41 -14.01 -9.25
N VAL A 370 6.41 -13.12 -9.17
CA VAL A 370 7.78 -13.48 -8.80
C VAL A 370 7.84 -14.01 -7.38
N LEU A 371 7.23 -13.32 -6.41
CA LEU A 371 7.21 -13.72 -5.00
C LEU A 371 6.38 -14.98 -4.75
N GLU A 372 5.38 -15.27 -5.59
CA GLU A 372 4.64 -16.54 -5.56
C GLU A 372 5.36 -17.69 -6.28
N HIS A 373 6.46 -17.43 -7.00
CA HIS A 373 7.17 -18.45 -7.76
C HIS A 373 8.00 -19.37 -6.84
N GLU A 374 7.88 -20.68 -7.02
CA GLU A 374 8.51 -21.70 -6.14
C GLU A 374 10.03 -21.56 -6.03
N ALA A 375 10.69 -21.15 -7.11
CA ALA A 375 12.14 -20.92 -7.11
C ALA A 375 12.62 -19.82 -6.15
N VAL A 376 11.76 -18.86 -5.77
CA VAL A 376 12.16 -17.76 -4.89
C VAL A 376 12.24 -18.25 -3.44
N GLY A 377 13.43 -18.11 -2.85
CA GLY A 377 13.73 -18.55 -1.49
C GLY A 377 13.92 -17.41 -0.48
N LEU A 378 14.23 -16.21 -0.96
CA LEU A 378 14.49 -15.04 -0.12
C LEU A 378 14.19 -13.75 -0.88
N PHE A 379 13.72 -12.73 -0.17
CA PHE A 379 13.44 -11.41 -0.72
C PHE A 379 14.28 -10.33 -0.03
N LEU A 380 15.21 -9.71 -0.76
CA LEU A 380 15.90 -8.49 -0.35
C LEU A 380 15.07 -7.27 -0.74
N THR A 381 14.61 -6.50 0.25
CA THR A 381 13.58 -5.47 0.08
C THR A 381 13.85 -4.21 0.88
N HIS A 382 13.39 -3.07 0.35
CA HIS A 382 13.30 -1.81 1.07
C HIS A 382 12.26 -1.78 2.19
N SER A 383 11.48 -2.84 2.39
CA SER A 383 10.45 -2.93 3.44
C SER A 383 9.20 -2.05 3.28
N GLY A 384 8.87 -1.63 2.06
CA GLY A 384 7.55 -1.04 1.79
C GLY A 384 6.39 -2.00 2.12
N TRP A 385 5.23 -1.45 2.47
CA TRP A 385 4.10 -2.27 2.95
C TRP A 385 3.56 -3.24 1.90
N ASN A 386 3.27 -2.79 0.68
CA ASN A 386 2.77 -3.66 -0.38
C ASN A 386 3.69 -4.86 -0.64
N SER A 387 5.00 -4.61 -0.81
CA SER A 387 6.02 -5.66 -0.98
C SER A 387 6.09 -6.61 0.23
N SER A 388 5.87 -6.10 1.44
CA SER A 388 5.85 -6.93 2.65
C SER A 388 4.65 -7.89 2.64
N LEU A 389 3.47 -7.42 2.26
CA LEU A 389 2.28 -8.27 2.11
C LEU A 389 2.47 -9.32 1.02
N GLU A 390 3.03 -8.94 -0.13
CA GLU A 390 3.28 -9.85 -1.25
C GLU A 390 4.29 -10.94 -0.87
N GLY A 391 5.37 -10.59 -0.16
CA GLY A 391 6.35 -11.58 0.30
C GLY A 391 5.78 -12.51 1.37
N ILE A 392 4.93 -12.01 2.29
CA ILE A 392 4.21 -12.87 3.24
C ILE A 392 3.29 -13.85 2.49
N CYS A 393 2.52 -13.36 1.51
CA CYS A 393 1.62 -14.22 0.73
C CYS A 393 2.35 -15.24 -0.16
N GLY A 394 3.56 -14.90 -0.62
CA GLY A 394 4.48 -15.82 -1.27
C GLY A 394 5.14 -16.82 -0.31
N GLY A 395 5.11 -16.57 1.00
CA GLY A 395 5.80 -17.40 1.99
C GLY A 395 7.33 -17.23 1.93
N VAL A 396 7.79 -16.04 1.55
CA VAL A 396 9.20 -15.72 1.31
C VAL A 396 9.73 -14.89 2.48
N PRO A 397 10.76 -15.35 3.22
CA PRO A 397 11.40 -14.55 4.26
C PRO A 397 12.12 -13.33 3.67
N MET A 398 12.43 -12.34 4.50
CA MET A 398 12.95 -11.05 4.00
C MET A 398 14.29 -10.66 4.62
N VAL A 399 15.18 -10.13 3.79
CA VAL A 399 16.28 -9.25 4.23
C VAL A 399 15.87 -7.82 3.90
N CYS A 400 15.97 -6.93 4.87
CA CYS A 400 15.37 -5.61 4.86
C CYS A 400 16.47 -4.54 4.84
N TRP A 401 16.34 -3.59 3.93
CA TRP A 401 17.16 -2.38 3.91
C TRP A 401 16.24 -1.15 3.85
N PRO A 402 15.66 -0.72 4.99
CA PRO A 402 14.70 0.36 5.01
C PRO A 402 15.35 1.71 4.68
N PHE A 403 14.65 2.56 3.94
CA PHE A 403 15.17 3.84 3.46
C PHE A 403 14.33 5.04 3.93
N PHE A 404 13.03 5.06 3.58
CA PHE A 404 12.13 6.18 3.88
C PHE A 404 10.72 5.68 4.26
N ALA A 405 9.75 6.60 4.36
CA ALA A 405 8.38 6.34 4.79
C ALA A 405 8.35 5.58 6.13
N GLU A 406 7.48 4.58 6.25
CA GLU A 406 7.33 3.70 7.41
C GLU A 406 8.23 2.45 7.35
N GLN A 407 9.18 2.41 6.42
CA GLN A 407 9.98 1.21 6.15
C GLN A 407 10.80 0.76 7.36
N GLN A 408 11.30 1.69 8.18
CA GLN A 408 12.01 1.38 9.43
C GLN A 408 11.09 0.66 10.41
N THR A 409 9.86 1.14 10.57
CA THR A 409 8.86 0.50 11.44
C THR A 409 8.48 -0.88 10.90
N ASN A 410 8.25 -1.00 9.59
CA ASN A 410 7.97 -2.29 8.95
C ASN A 410 9.14 -3.28 9.15
N CYS A 411 10.38 -2.81 9.00
CA CYS A 411 11.59 -3.59 9.20
C CYS A 411 11.68 -4.10 10.64
N ARG A 412 11.48 -3.20 11.62
CA ARG A 412 11.48 -3.52 13.06
C ARG A 412 10.47 -4.63 13.38
N TYR A 413 9.23 -4.50 12.91
CA TYR A 413 8.17 -5.50 13.09
C TYR A 413 8.55 -6.85 12.46
N LYS A 414 9.03 -6.86 11.22
CA LYS A 414 9.48 -8.08 10.55
C LYS A 414 10.59 -8.79 11.30
N CYS A 415 11.54 -8.03 11.85
CA CYS A 415 12.69 -8.59 12.53
C CYS A 415 12.36 -9.17 13.92
N THR A 416 11.30 -8.71 14.58
CA THR A 416 11.08 -9.03 16.00
C THR A 416 9.67 -9.51 16.34
N GLU A 417 8.63 -8.76 15.98
CA GLU A 417 7.26 -9.16 16.28
C GLU A 417 6.81 -10.34 15.41
N TRP A 418 7.15 -10.30 14.12
CA TRP A 418 6.77 -11.36 13.17
C TRP A 418 7.87 -12.42 12.99
N GLY A 419 9.13 -12.07 13.24
CA GLY A 419 10.26 -13.00 13.13
C GLY A 419 10.49 -13.54 11.71
N ILE A 420 10.16 -12.76 10.69
CA ILE A 420 10.29 -13.12 9.26
C ILE A 420 11.37 -12.31 8.52
N GLY A 421 12.06 -11.42 9.25
CA GLY A 421 12.99 -10.45 8.69
C GLY A 421 14.39 -10.44 9.35
N MET A 422 15.37 -10.01 8.56
CA MET A 422 16.68 -9.53 9.03
C MET A 422 16.92 -8.13 8.48
N GLU A 423 17.62 -7.28 9.22
CA GLU A 423 17.90 -5.90 8.85
C GLU A 423 19.37 -5.74 8.44
N ILE A 424 19.61 -5.09 7.30
CA ILE A 424 20.91 -4.59 6.88
C ILE A 424 21.13 -3.24 7.52
N GLY A 425 22.32 -3.03 8.11
CA GLY A 425 22.70 -1.74 8.70
C GLY A 425 22.73 -0.59 7.68
N GLU A 426 22.81 0.63 8.20
CA GLU A 426 22.91 1.85 7.38
C GLU A 426 24.24 1.90 6.59
N ASP A 427 25.35 1.47 7.19
CA ASP A 427 26.67 1.36 6.54
C ASP A 427 26.75 0.04 5.75
N VAL A 428 26.12 0.03 4.58
CA VAL A 428 26.02 -1.16 3.73
C VAL A 428 27.40 -1.61 3.26
N ARG A 429 27.80 -2.82 3.66
CA ARG A 429 29.04 -3.46 3.19
C ARG A 429 28.74 -4.80 2.52
N ARG A 430 29.40 -5.08 1.39
CA ARG A 430 29.24 -6.34 0.64
C ARG A 430 29.43 -7.59 1.48
N THR A 431 30.35 -7.56 2.45
CA THR A 431 30.62 -8.68 3.36
C THR A 431 29.46 -8.92 4.32
N GLU A 432 28.81 -7.84 4.76
CA GLU A 432 27.63 -7.88 5.62
C GLU A 432 26.42 -8.40 4.84
N VAL A 433 26.19 -7.86 3.63
CA VAL A 433 25.15 -8.29 2.69
C VAL A 433 25.29 -9.78 2.40
N GLU A 434 26.50 -10.24 2.05
CA GLU A 434 26.79 -11.65 1.79
C GLU A 434 26.45 -12.52 3.01
N ALA A 435 26.96 -12.16 4.20
CA ALA A 435 26.78 -12.95 5.41
C ALA A 435 25.30 -13.07 5.79
N MET A 436 24.54 -11.97 5.72
CA MET A 436 23.11 -11.98 5.99
C MET A 436 22.31 -12.82 5.00
N ILE A 437 22.61 -12.72 3.71
CA ILE A 437 21.94 -13.54 2.69
C ILE A 437 22.23 -15.02 2.94
N ARG A 438 23.47 -15.40 3.25
CA ARG A 438 23.81 -16.80 3.58
C ARG A 438 23.05 -17.30 4.81
N GLU A 439 22.96 -16.50 5.87
CA GLU A 439 22.21 -16.85 7.08
C GLU A 439 20.70 -16.96 6.80
N ALA A 440 20.14 -16.07 5.99
CA ALA A 440 18.73 -16.08 5.63
C ALA A 440 18.37 -17.24 4.67
N MET A 441 19.25 -17.57 3.73
CA MET A 441 19.06 -18.68 2.79
C MET A 441 19.21 -20.04 3.48
N ALA A 442 20.31 -20.28 4.21
CA ALA A 442 20.66 -21.62 4.69
C ALA A 442 20.86 -21.72 6.21
N GLY A 443 20.99 -20.60 6.90
CA GLY A 443 21.27 -20.53 8.33
C GLY A 443 20.11 -20.94 9.24
N ALA A 444 20.38 -20.96 10.55
CA ALA A 444 19.39 -21.35 11.55
C ALA A 444 18.27 -20.31 11.65
N LYS A 445 18.62 -19.02 11.61
CA LYS A 445 17.66 -17.92 11.62
C LYS A 445 16.80 -17.95 10.34
N GLY A 446 17.42 -18.20 9.18
CA GLY A 446 16.71 -18.38 7.91
C GLY A 446 15.66 -19.49 7.93
N ARG A 447 15.97 -20.64 8.54
CA ARG A 447 15.01 -21.74 8.70
C ARG A 447 13.82 -21.36 9.58
N GLU A 448 14.05 -20.65 10.69
CA GLU A 448 12.96 -20.18 11.55
C GLU A 448 12.12 -19.11 10.86
N MET A 449 12.73 -18.16 10.14
CA MET A 449 11.99 -17.15 9.37
C MET A 449 11.09 -17.81 8.32
N ARG A 450 11.58 -18.84 7.61
CA ARG A 450 10.75 -19.63 6.68
C ARG A 450 9.57 -20.29 7.37
N ARG A 451 9.77 -20.88 8.55
CA ARG A 451 8.67 -21.49 9.32
C ARG A 451 7.60 -20.45 9.68
N ARG A 452 8.02 -19.29 10.21
CA ARG A 452 7.14 -18.18 10.62
C ARG A 452 6.38 -17.57 9.45
N VAL A 453 7.04 -17.32 8.32
CA VAL A 453 6.38 -16.70 7.16
C VAL A 453 5.34 -17.63 6.54
N GLN A 454 5.51 -18.96 6.62
CA GLN A 454 4.46 -19.89 6.20
C GLN A 454 3.22 -19.84 7.10
N GLU A 455 3.38 -19.68 8.42
CA GLU A 455 2.23 -19.48 9.33
C GLU A 455 1.45 -18.21 8.97
N LEU A 456 2.16 -17.11 8.70
CA LEU A 456 1.55 -15.84 8.28
C LEU A 456 0.91 -15.94 6.89
N ARG A 457 1.53 -16.68 5.97
CA ARG A 457 0.98 -16.96 4.64
C ARG A 457 -0.35 -17.70 4.75
N ASP A 458 -0.41 -18.75 5.57
CA ASP A 458 -1.64 -19.52 5.78
C ASP A 458 -2.75 -18.65 6.37
N SER A 459 -2.40 -17.79 7.34
CA SER A 459 -3.32 -16.78 7.87
C SER A 459 -3.82 -15.80 6.81
N ALA A 460 -2.93 -15.30 5.95
CA ALA A 460 -3.27 -14.38 4.86
C ALA A 460 -4.21 -15.03 3.83
N LEU A 461 -3.93 -16.28 3.46
CA LEU A 461 -4.78 -17.07 2.57
C LEU A 461 -6.15 -17.34 3.17
N ALA A 462 -6.22 -17.62 4.48
CA ALA A 462 -7.48 -17.82 5.20
C ALA A 462 -8.32 -16.54 5.23
N SER A 463 -7.72 -15.38 5.52
CA SER A 463 -8.39 -14.08 5.48
C SER A 463 -8.98 -13.79 4.10
N ALA A 464 -8.19 -13.97 3.03
CA ALA A 464 -8.63 -13.69 1.66
C ALA A 464 -9.78 -14.61 1.17
N ARG A 465 -10.02 -15.76 1.81
CA ARG A 465 -11.18 -16.63 1.52
C ARG A 465 -12.48 -16.08 2.12
N ARG A 466 -12.44 -15.44 3.30
CA ARG A 466 -13.61 -14.85 3.97
C ARG A 466 -14.26 -13.75 3.14
N GLY A 467 -13.48 -13.11 2.26
CA GLY A 467 -13.95 -12.08 1.34
C GLY A 467 -14.59 -12.58 0.04
N ARG A 468 -14.77 -13.90 -0.17
CA ARG A 468 -15.39 -14.44 -1.40
C ARG A 468 -16.88 -14.14 -1.47
N ARG A 469 -17.33 -13.71 -2.64
CA ARG A 469 -18.76 -13.73 -2.98
C ARG A 469 -19.24 -15.19 -3.05
N PRO A 470 -20.37 -15.57 -2.40
CA PRO A 470 -20.97 -16.88 -2.60
C PRO A 470 -21.28 -17.10 -4.09
N PRO A 471 -21.12 -18.32 -4.63
CA PRO A 471 -21.58 -18.62 -5.97
C PRO A 471 -23.09 -18.32 -6.08
N ALA A 472 -23.54 -17.86 -7.26
CA ALA A 472 -24.94 -17.50 -7.50
C ALA A 472 -25.91 -18.70 -7.48
N THR A 473 -25.41 -19.90 -7.18
CA THR A 473 -26.17 -21.13 -7.00
C THR A 473 -26.29 -21.40 -5.50
N GLY A 474 -27.50 -21.32 -4.95
CA GLY A 474 -27.78 -21.46 -3.52
C GLY A 474 -27.52 -22.85 -2.96
N GLU A 475 -26.25 -23.19 -2.76
CA GLU A 475 -25.83 -24.29 -1.90
C GLU A 475 -25.17 -23.71 -0.66
N GLU A 476 -25.88 -23.79 0.47
CA GLU A 476 -25.35 -23.51 1.80
C GLU A 476 -24.30 -24.58 2.14
N ASP A 477 -23.06 -24.15 2.38
CA ASP A 477 -21.99 -25.02 2.86
C ASP A 477 -22.22 -25.30 4.36
N GLU A 478 -22.90 -26.40 4.67
CA GLU A 478 -23.07 -26.93 6.04
C GLU A 478 -21.73 -27.47 6.60
N GLY A 479 -20.78 -26.58 6.83
CA GLY A 479 -19.50 -26.87 7.48
C GLY A 479 -19.45 -26.29 8.89
N ARG A 480 -19.90 -27.05 9.89
CA ARG A 480 -19.71 -26.74 11.32
C ARG A 480 -18.22 -26.44 11.61
N SER A 481 -17.89 -25.17 11.86
CA SER A 481 -16.70 -24.80 12.63
C SER A 481 -17.11 -23.83 13.74
N HIS A 482 -16.59 -24.07 14.94
CA HIS A 482 -17.01 -23.44 16.18
C HIS A 482 -16.86 -21.92 16.16
N TYR A 483 -17.98 -21.22 15.97
CA TYR A 483 -18.14 -19.80 16.26
C TYR A 483 -17.93 -19.56 17.76
N ARG A 484 -16.94 -18.73 18.13
CA ARG A 484 -16.93 -18.03 19.41
C ARG A 484 -17.38 -16.58 19.17
N PRO A 485 -18.53 -16.13 19.72
CA PRO A 485 -18.90 -14.73 19.68
C PRO A 485 -18.08 -13.95 20.71
N GLY A 486 -17.16 -13.12 20.24
CA GLY A 486 -16.42 -12.18 21.07
C GLY A 486 -17.16 -10.85 21.20
N PHE A 487 -17.95 -10.73 22.27
CA PHE A 487 -18.33 -9.50 22.98
C PHE A 487 -19.24 -8.44 22.31
N LEU A 488 -20.53 -8.52 22.66
CA LEU A 488 -21.45 -7.40 22.77
C LEU A 488 -21.08 -6.48 23.95
N GLY A 489 -21.19 -5.16 23.76
CA GLY A 489 -21.39 -4.26 24.90
C GLY A 489 -21.19 -2.77 24.67
N ARG A 490 -22.06 -2.10 23.88
CA ARG A 490 -22.73 -0.82 24.25
C ARG A 490 -23.55 -0.28 23.08
N ARG A 491 -24.87 -0.18 23.30
CA ARG A 491 -25.80 0.60 22.47
C ARG A 491 -25.61 2.08 22.78
N SER A 492 -25.28 2.92 21.80
CA SER A 492 -25.61 4.35 21.87
C SER A 492 -26.91 4.56 21.10
N LYS A 493 -27.93 5.07 21.79
CA LYS A 493 -29.15 5.59 21.19
C LYS A 493 -28.86 7.02 20.74
N CYS A 494 -28.85 7.28 19.43
CA CYS A 494 -29.11 8.61 18.88
C CYS A 494 -30.28 8.47 17.91
N GLY A 495 -31.35 9.20 18.19
CA GLY A 495 -32.59 9.17 17.42
C GLY A 495 -32.55 10.06 16.18
N GLY A 496 -33.39 9.68 15.21
CA GLY A 496 -34.11 10.59 14.32
C GLY A 496 -33.30 11.39 13.29
N ALA A 497 -32.85 10.73 12.23
CA ALA A 497 -32.75 11.31 10.88
C ALA A 497 -32.64 10.18 9.85
N LEU A 498 -33.49 10.17 8.83
CA LEU A 498 -33.43 9.25 7.69
C LEU A 498 -32.06 9.39 7.01
N GLY A 499 -31.27 8.30 6.98
CA GLY A 499 -29.94 8.31 6.39
C GLY A 499 -29.45 6.89 6.10
N VAL A 500 -29.10 6.64 4.84
CA VAL A 500 -28.43 5.40 4.41
C VAL A 500 -27.08 5.32 5.13
N THR A 501 -26.96 4.34 6.03
CA THR A 501 -25.72 4.01 6.72
C THR A 501 -24.99 3.02 5.83
N LEU A 502 -23.72 3.31 5.48
CA LEU A 502 -22.82 2.29 4.92
C LEU A 502 -22.52 1.29 6.04
N CYS A 503 -23.44 0.35 6.26
CA CYS A 503 -23.33 -0.66 7.29
C CYS A 503 -22.79 -1.92 6.62
N VAL A 504 -21.50 -2.17 6.75
CA VAL A 504 -20.96 -3.50 6.50
C VAL A 504 -21.34 -4.35 7.70
N ARG A 505 -22.57 -4.88 7.69
CA ARG A 505 -22.96 -5.98 8.56
C ARG A 505 -22.92 -7.28 7.75
N ASN A 506 -22.48 -8.32 8.43
CA ASN A 506 -22.40 -9.72 7.98
C ASN A 506 -23.34 -10.05 6.82
N HIS A 507 -22.74 -10.50 5.71
CA HIS A 507 -23.35 -11.28 4.62
C HIS A 507 -24.81 -10.93 4.28
N ASP A 508 -25.03 -9.77 3.68
CA ASP A 508 -25.92 -9.51 2.53
C ASP A 508 -26.18 -8.01 2.38
N LEU A 509 -26.04 -7.48 1.16
CA LEU A 509 -26.30 -6.07 0.83
C LEU A 509 -27.76 -5.94 0.37
N HIS A 510 -28.69 -5.70 1.30
CA HIS A 510 -30.07 -5.32 0.99
C HIS A 510 -30.35 -3.86 1.34
N VAL A 511 -31.05 -3.16 0.44
CA VAL A 511 -31.64 -1.84 0.63
C VAL A 511 -33.07 -2.05 1.10
N ASP A 512 -33.37 -1.75 2.37
CA ASP A 512 -34.76 -1.75 2.86
C ASP A 512 -35.35 -0.33 2.72
N GLU A 513 -36.38 -0.19 1.87
CA GLU A 513 -37.32 0.94 1.90
C GLU A 513 -38.37 0.69 2.99
N TYR A 514 -38.57 1.65 3.90
CA TYR A 514 -39.72 1.64 4.81
C TYR A 514 -40.78 2.63 4.31
N ASP A 515 -41.91 2.10 3.81
CA ASP A 515 -43.16 2.83 3.53
C ASP A 515 -43.82 3.21 4.87
N ASN A 516 -44.08 4.51 5.06
CA ASN A 516 -44.66 5.05 6.28
C ASN A 516 -46.13 5.39 6.01
N ARG A 517 -47.02 4.41 6.16
CA ARG A 517 -48.47 4.64 6.26
C ARG A 517 -48.97 4.22 7.62
N GLN A 518 -49.15 5.18 8.52
CA GLN A 518 -50.20 5.14 9.53
C GLN A 518 -50.77 6.55 9.73
N GLU A 519 -52.01 6.75 9.27
CA GLU A 519 -53.01 7.61 9.91
C GLU A 519 -54.05 6.70 10.57
N PRO A 520 -54.87 7.19 11.50
CA PRO A 520 -54.61 8.14 12.59
C PRO A 520 -54.55 7.45 13.96
#